data_AF-A0A2R6CWC0-F1
#
_entry.id   AF-A0A2R6CWC0-F1
#
_cell.length_a   1.000
_cell.length_b   1.000
_cell.length_c   1.000
_cell.angle_alpha   90.00
_cell.angle_beta   90.00
_cell.angle_gamma   90.00
#
_symmetry.space_group_name_H-M   'P 1'
#
loop_
_entity.id
_entity.type
_entity.pdbx_description
1 polymer ?
#
loop_
_entity_poly.entity_id
_entity_poly.type
_entity_poly.pdbx_seq_one_letter_code
_entity_poly.pdbx_strand_id
1 'polypeptide(L)' 'MSGPVSKKNTDDLATIIGLYALGEVSLGQAARKAGLSQQEFRNILSETAVEPRIGPTDFEDAQSEVDTALDL' A
#
# COMPACT_ATOMS: atom_id res chain seq x y z
N MET A 1 -18.94 -13.92 6.25
CA MET A 1 -19.89 -13.01 5.58
C MET A 1 -19.34 -11.61 5.71
N SER A 2 -18.77 -11.05 4.64
CA SER A 2 -18.26 -9.68 4.64
C SER A 2 -19.44 -8.73 4.54
N GLY A 3 -19.61 -7.86 5.55
CA GLY A 3 -20.65 -6.84 5.57
C GLY A 3 -20.44 -5.77 4.48
N PRO A 4 -21.44 -4.89 4.25
CA PRO A 4 -21.36 -3.88 3.21
C PRO A 4 -20.19 -2.93 3.47
N VAL A 5 -19.29 -2.82 2.48
CA VAL A 5 -18.23 -1.81 2.48
C VAL A 5 -18.90 -0.46 2.34
N SER A 6 -18.94 0.33 3.42
CA SER A 6 -19.49 1.69 3.41
C SER A 6 -18.63 2.59 2.51
N LYS A 7 -19.23 3.54 1.80
CA LYS A 7 -18.54 4.44 0.83
C LYS A 7 -17.29 5.12 1.43
N LYS A 8 -17.35 5.46 2.72
CA LYS A 8 -16.21 5.98 3.49
C LYS A 8 -15.01 5.01 3.50
N ASN A 9 -15.26 3.72 3.69
CA ASN A 9 -14.21 2.69 3.67
C ASN A 9 -13.59 2.54 2.27
N THR A 10 -14.36 2.80 1.22
CA THR A 10 -13.84 2.79 -0.17
C THR A 10 -12.96 4.01 -0.46
N ASP A 11 -13.39 5.20 -0.04
CA ASP A 11 -12.61 6.45 -0.20
C ASP A 11 -11.31 6.38 0.63
N ASP A 12 -11.38 5.81 1.83
CA ASP A 12 -10.21 5.56 2.69
C ASP A 12 -9.24 4.58 2.02
N LEU A 13 -9.74 3.48 1.43
CA LEU A 13 -8.90 2.52 0.71
C LEU A 13 -8.24 3.11 -0.54
N ALA A 14 -8.98 3.88 -1.35
CA ALA A 14 -8.44 4.55 -2.53
C ALA A 14 -7.32 5.53 -2.16
N THR A 15 -7.50 6.28 -1.07
CA THR A 15 -6.48 7.19 -0.54
C THR A 15 -5.22 6.42 -0.13
N ILE A 16 -5.37 5.29 0.57
CA ILE A 16 -4.25 4.46 1.01
C ILE A 16 -3.49 3.86 -0.19
N ILE A 17 -4.20 3.42 -1.23
CA ILE A 17 -3.60 2.93 -2.48
C ILE A 17 -2.82 4.05 -3.17
N GLY A 18 -3.35 5.27 -3.23
CA GLY A 18 -2.66 6.42 -3.78
C GLY A 18 -1.36 6.75 -3.05
N LEU A 19 -1.38 6.75 -1.71
CA LEU A 19 -0.16 6.96 -0.91
C LEU A 19 0.88 5.86 -1.15
N TYR A 20 0.45 4.61 -1.27
CA TYR A 20 1.37 3.51 -1.60
C TYR A 20 1.99 3.67 -2.99
N ALA A 21 1.19 4.06 -3.98
CA ALA A 21 1.65 4.25 -5.36
C ALA A 21 2.64 5.41 -5.48
N LEU A 22 2.48 6.46 -4.67
CA LEU A 22 3.37 7.62 -4.62
C LEU A 22 4.67 7.37 -3.84
N GLY A 23 4.80 6.24 -3.14
CA GLY A 23 5.97 5.98 -2.30
C GLY A 23 5.85 6.48 -0.87
N GLU A 24 4.84 7.29 -0.55
CA GLU A 24 4.62 7.94 0.76
C GLU A 24 4.42 6.94 1.92
N VAL A 25 4.02 5.71 1.60
CA VAL A 25 3.96 4.61 2.55
C VAL A 25 4.51 3.32 1.94
N SER A 26 5.18 2.53 2.76
CA SER A 26 5.54 1.15 2.42
C SER A 26 4.30 0.27 2.29
N LEU A 27 4.43 -0.86 1.60
CA LEU A 27 3.36 -1.87 1.49
C LEU A 27 2.84 -2.32 2.86
N GLY A 28 3.74 -2.50 3.83
CA GLY A 28 3.38 -2.89 5.19
C GLY A 28 2.58 -1.80 5.92
N GLN A 29 2.95 -0.54 5.79
CA GLN A 29 2.21 0.59 6.36
C GLN A 29 0.84 0.75 5.70
N ALA A 30 0.76 0.62 4.38
CA ALA A 30 -0.49 0.69 3.63
C ALA A 30 -1.48 -0.41 4.07
N ALA A 31 -1.01 -1.67 4.13
CA ALA A 31 -1.81 -2.80 4.60
C ALA A 31 -2.34 -2.57 6.03
N ARG A 32 -1.48 -2.12 6.96
CA ARG A 32 -1.89 -1.80 8.33
C ARG A 32 -2.94 -0.68 8.38
N LYS A 33 -2.77 0.40 7.61
CA LYS A 33 -3.74 1.51 7.53
C LYS A 33 -5.09 1.04 6.98
N ALA A 34 -5.08 0.10 6.03
CA ALA A 34 -6.27 -0.49 5.46
C ALA A 34 -6.94 -1.56 6.36
N GLY A 35 -6.30 -1.95 7.47
CA GLY A 35 -6.76 -3.05 8.32
C GLY A 35 -6.66 -4.43 7.65
N LEU A 36 -5.72 -4.58 6.71
CA LEU A 36 -5.52 -5.77 5.90
C LEU A 36 -4.16 -6.42 6.18
N SER A 37 -4.03 -7.70 5.88
CA SER A 37 -2.71 -8.34 5.76
C SER A 37 -1.98 -7.81 4.53
N GLN A 38 -0.65 -7.93 4.53
CA GLN A 38 0.15 -7.55 3.35
C GLN A 38 -0.22 -8.36 2.10
N GLN A 39 -0.66 -9.62 2.27
CA GLN A 39 -1.08 -10.46 1.16
C GLN A 39 -2.40 -9.97 0.57
N GLU A 40 -3.40 -9.65 1.41
CA GLU A 40 -4.68 -9.11 0.95
C GLU A 40 -4.50 -7.76 0.24
N PHE A 41 -3.66 -6.88 0.79
CA PHE A 41 -3.38 -5.60 0.16
C PHE A 41 -2.68 -5.79 -1.21
N ARG A 42 -1.74 -6.74 -1.33
CA ARG A 42 -1.12 -7.10 -2.62
C ARG A 42 -2.15 -7.59 -3.64
N ASN A 43 -3.10 -8.41 -3.22
CA ASN A 43 -4.16 -8.89 -4.12
C ASN A 43 -5.01 -7.73 -4.63
N ILE A 44 -5.38 -6.78 -3.76
CA ILE A 44 -6.11 -5.57 -4.16
C ILE A 44 -5.31 -4.76 -5.18
N LEU A 45 -4.01 -4.53 -4.95
CA LEU A 45 -3.17 -3.82 -5.91
C LEU A 45 -3.17 -4.51 -7.28
N SER A 46 -3.04 -5.84 -7.32
CA SER A 46 -3.05 -6.62 -8.57
C SER A 46 -4.38 -6.59 -9.33
N GLU A 47 -5.48 -6.30 -8.65
CA GLU A 47 -6.81 -6.09 -9.26
C GLU A 47 -7.00 -4.66 -9.78
N THR A 48 -6.10 -3.74 -9.41
CA THR A 48 -6.08 -2.34 -9.86
C THR A 48 -4.99 -2.11 -10.91
N ALA A 49 -4.99 -0.94 -11.55
CA ALA A 49 -3.92 -0.53 -12.45
C ALA A 49 -2.60 -0.15 -11.73
N VAL A 50 -2.48 -0.45 -10.43
CA VAL A 50 -1.29 -0.17 -9.62
C VAL A 50 -0.44 -1.43 -9.57
N GLU A 51 0.66 -1.43 -10.31
CA GLU A 51 1.62 -2.53 -10.26
C GLU A 51 2.29 -2.59 -8.88
N PRO A 52 2.36 -3.77 -8.24
CA PRO A 52 3.14 -3.93 -7.01
C PRO A 52 4.60 -3.56 -7.28
N ARG A 53 5.19 -2.67 -6.47
CA ARG A 53 6.62 -2.38 -6.53
C ARG A 53 7.40 -3.66 -6.21
N ILE A 54 8.09 -4.22 -7.20
CA ILE A 54 8.92 -5.44 -7.03
C ILE A 54 10.33 -5.02 -6.65
N GLY A 55 10.49 -4.73 -5.35
CA GLY A 55 11.77 -4.40 -4.75
C GLY A 55 12.45 -3.15 -5.37
N PRO A 56 13.53 -2.69 -4.75
CA PRO A 56 14.29 -1.56 -5.24
C PRO A 56 15.11 -1.94 -6.49
N THR A 57 15.15 -1.04 -7.48
CA THR A 57 15.94 -1.28 -8.70
C THR A 57 17.40 -0.84 -8.55
N ASP A 58 17.68 0.05 -7.61
CA ASP A 58 19.01 0.49 -7.22
C ASP A 58 19.13 0.75 -5.70
N PHE A 59 20.30 1.23 -5.27
CA PHE A 59 20.57 1.49 -3.86
C PHE A 59 19.79 2.69 -3.32
N GLU A 60 19.53 3.71 -4.14
CA GLU A 60 18.78 4.90 -3.72
C GLU A 60 17.31 4.53 -3.50
N ASP A 61 16.72 3.74 -4.40
CA ASP A 61 15.40 3.13 -4.23
C ASP A 61 15.33 2.30 -2.94
N ALA A 62 16.37 1.49 -2.68
CA ALA A 62 16.41 0.64 -1.50
C ALA A 62 16.44 1.47 -0.21
N GLN A 63 17.22 2.55 -0.20
CA GLN A 63 17.31 3.46 0.93
C GLN A 63 15.97 4.19 1.14
N SER A 64 15.33 4.65 0.07
CA SER A 64 14.01 5.29 0.13
C SER A 64 12.92 4.36 0.69
N GLU A 65 12.93 3.06 0.35
CA GLU A 65 12.02 2.08 0.97
C GLU A 65 12.27 1.91 2.47
N VAL A 66 13.53 1.89 2.90
CA VAL A 66 13.91 1.78 4.31
C VAL A 66 13.50 3.03 5.08
N ASP A 67 13.79 4.21 4.56
CA ASP A 67 13.45 5.49 5.18
C ASP A 67 11.94 5.61 5.37
N THR A 68 11.17 5.28 4.33
CA THR A 68 9.70 5.24 4.40
C THR A 68 9.20 4.25 5.45
N ALA A 69 9.80 3.06 5.53
CA ALA A 69 9.38 2.01 6.46
C ALA A 69 9.71 2.35 7.93
N LEU A 70 10.81 3.08 8.15
CA LEU A 70 11.30 3.51 9.46
C LEU A 70 10.81 4.90 9.86
N ASP A 71 10.15 5.63 8.96
CA ASP A 71 9.68 7.02 9.17
C ASP A 71 10.85 7.97 9.49
N LEU A 72 11.94 7.85 8.72
CA LEU A 72 13.21 8.60 8.87
C LEU A 72 13.31 9.83 7.96
#